data_AF-A0A1F9DDM3-F1
#
_entry.id   AF-A0A1F9DDM3-F1
#
_cell.length_a   1.000
_cell.length_b   1.000
_cell.length_c   1.000
_cell.angle_alpha   90.00
_cell.angle_beta   90.00
_cell.angle_gamma   90.00
#
_symmetry.space_group_name_H-M   'P 1'
#
loop_
_entity.id
_entity.type
_entity.pdbx_description
1 polymer ?
#
loop_
_entity_poly.entity_id
_entity_poly.type
_entity_poly.pdbx_seq_one_letter_code
_entity_poly.pdbx_strand_id
1 'polypeptide(L)'
;MKKASKISSPAKTGRTQHLMRGRRLEYFTLGWNMVEAAVAIGAGVLAGSIALIGFGVDSLIESFSGAILLWRLASPAHDESREQVARRLVGVSLFLLAAYVCFEAIKSLVAGDQPEASIVGILLAAVSLIVMPLLARAKRRVAAAITSQALVADSRQTDICAYLSAILLGGLVLNALFGWWWADPVAALIMVPIIAREGFEAWQGEECEECH
;
A
#
# COMPACT_ATOMS: atom_id res chain seq x y z
N MET A 1 -35.63 43.19 -18.31
CA MET A 1 -35.15 41.81 -18.54
C MET A 1 -33.73 41.69 -17.97
N LYS A 2 -33.56 41.06 -16.80
CA LYS A 2 -32.25 40.92 -16.11
C LYS A 2 -31.52 39.68 -16.62
N LYS A 3 -30.38 39.84 -17.28
CA LYS A 3 -29.40 38.77 -17.52
C LYS A 3 -28.66 38.52 -16.22
N ALA A 4 -28.98 37.42 -15.53
CA ALA A 4 -28.21 36.96 -14.39
C ALA A 4 -26.89 36.34 -14.89
N SER A 5 -25.79 37.06 -14.68
CA SER A 5 -24.43 36.55 -14.80
C SER A 5 -24.23 35.40 -13.82
N LYS A 6 -24.00 34.20 -14.35
CA LYS A 6 -23.69 32.99 -13.57
C LYS A 6 -22.22 33.09 -13.13
N ILE A 7 -21.95 33.88 -12.09
CA ILE A 7 -20.63 33.92 -11.46
C ILE A 7 -20.46 32.61 -10.69
N SER A 8 -19.89 31.60 -11.33
CA SER A 8 -19.42 30.40 -10.66
C SER A 8 -18.26 30.79 -9.72
N SER A 9 -18.53 30.77 -8.42
CA SER A 9 -17.59 31.20 -7.38
C SER A 9 -16.25 30.43 -7.46
N PRO A 10 -15.08 31.10 -7.41
CA PRO A 10 -13.75 30.48 -7.58
C PRO A 10 -13.48 29.32 -6.60
N ALA A 11 -14.13 29.32 -5.43
CA ALA A 11 -14.04 28.26 -4.44
C ALA A 11 -14.62 26.90 -4.91
N LYS A 12 -15.65 26.90 -5.78
CA LYS A 12 -16.20 25.65 -6.35
C LYS A 12 -15.25 25.07 -7.42
N THR A 13 -14.65 25.92 -8.24
CA THR A 13 -13.74 25.51 -9.32
C THR A 13 -12.45 24.88 -8.77
N GLY A 14 -11.89 25.43 -7.69
CA GLY A 14 -10.71 24.86 -7.02
C GLY A 14 -10.97 23.46 -6.46
N ARG A 15 -12.08 23.26 -5.74
CA ARG A 15 -12.44 21.95 -5.16
C ARG A 15 -12.63 20.87 -6.23
N THR A 16 -13.28 21.20 -7.35
CA THR A 16 -13.44 20.25 -8.47
C THR A 16 -12.10 19.88 -9.12
N GLN A 17 -11.16 20.82 -9.24
CA GLN A 17 -9.82 20.55 -9.78
C GLN A 17 -8.99 19.66 -8.84
N HIS A 18 -9.07 19.87 -7.52
CA HIS A 18 -8.41 19.00 -6.54
C HIS A 18 -9.00 17.58 -6.50
N LEU A 19 -10.31 17.43 -6.68
CA LEU A 19 -10.97 16.12 -6.78
C LEU A 19 -10.52 15.35 -8.04
N MET A 20 -10.44 16.01 -9.20
CA MET A 20 -9.94 15.34 -10.42
C MET A 20 -8.47 14.93 -10.29
N ARG A 21 -7.64 15.77 -9.66
CA ARG A 21 -6.24 15.42 -9.36
C ARG A 21 -6.14 14.22 -8.41
N GLY A 22 -6.98 14.17 -7.38
CA GLY A 22 -7.05 13.01 -6.48
C GLY A 22 -7.40 11.72 -7.21
N ARG A 23 -8.47 11.73 -8.02
CA ARG A 23 -8.84 10.54 -8.81
C ARG A 23 -7.75 10.07 -9.77
N ARG A 24 -7.09 11.00 -10.47
CA ARG A 24 -5.98 10.65 -11.38
C ARG A 24 -4.79 10.07 -10.64
N LEU A 25 -4.47 10.61 -9.47
CA LEU A 25 -3.39 10.11 -8.64
C LEU A 25 -3.70 8.69 -8.13
N GLU A 26 -4.92 8.46 -7.64
CA GLU A 26 -5.36 7.13 -7.23
C GLU A 26 -5.31 6.11 -8.37
N TYR A 27 -5.84 6.44 -9.55
CA TYR A 27 -5.74 5.53 -10.71
C TYR A 27 -4.29 5.21 -11.09
N PHE A 28 -3.40 6.19 -10.98
CA PHE A 28 -1.98 5.97 -11.22
C PHE A 28 -1.37 5.05 -10.15
N THR A 29 -1.67 5.28 -8.87
CA THR A 29 -1.18 4.41 -7.79
C THR A 29 -1.71 2.99 -7.92
N LEU A 30 -2.99 2.79 -8.23
CA LEU A 30 -3.55 1.46 -8.49
C LEU A 30 -2.84 0.75 -9.65
N GLY A 31 -2.59 1.45 -10.74
CA GLY A 31 -1.86 0.89 -11.87
C GLY A 31 -0.42 0.53 -11.51
N TRP A 32 0.25 1.40 -10.76
CA TRP A 32 1.61 1.17 -10.27
C TRP A 32 1.68 -0.07 -9.36
N ASN A 33 0.81 -0.14 -8.36
CA ASN A 33 0.79 -1.22 -7.38
C ASN A 33 0.42 -2.57 -8.01
N MET A 34 -0.46 -2.59 -9.02
CA MET A 34 -0.76 -3.80 -9.77
C MET A 34 0.47 -4.33 -10.55
N VAL A 35 1.25 -3.43 -11.15
CA VAL A 35 2.51 -3.80 -11.81
C VAL A 35 3.52 -4.30 -10.79
N GLU A 36 3.68 -3.58 -9.68
CA GLU A 36 4.58 -3.94 -8.59
C GLU A 36 4.26 -5.32 -8.03
N ALA A 37 2.99 -5.57 -7.69
CA ALA A 37 2.50 -6.86 -7.25
C ALA A 37 2.82 -8.00 -8.23
N ALA A 38 2.48 -7.82 -9.51
CA ALA A 38 2.70 -8.86 -10.52
C ALA A 38 4.18 -9.21 -10.67
N VAL A 39 5.04 -8.18 -10.73
CA VAL A 39 6.48 -8.35 -10.88
C VAL A 39 7.10 -8.93 -9.61
N ALA A 40 6.73 -8.43 -8.43
CA ALA A 40 7.23 -8.92 -7.14
C ALA A 40 6.83 -10.37 -6.89
N ILE A 41 5.54 -10.72 -7.02
CA ILE A 41 5.09 -12.10 -6.81
C ILE A 41 5.75 -13.04 -7.83
N GLY A 42 5.78 -12.66 -9.11
CA GLY A 42 6.41 -13.48 -10.15
C GLY A 42 7.91 -13.69 -9.89
N ALA A 43 8.65 -12.62 -9.62
CA ALA A 43 10.08 -12.69 -9.34
C ALA A 43 10.39 -13.39 -8.01
N GLY A 44 9.50 -13.24 -7.00
CA GLY A 44 9.63 -13.87 -5.70
C GLY A 44 9.43 -15.38 -5.77
N VAL A 45 8.42 -15.85 -6.51
CA VAL A 45 8.20 -17.28 -6.76
C VAL A 45 9.37 -17.89 -7.53
N LEU A 46 9.88 -17.21 -8.57
CA LEU A 46 11.02 -17.69 -9.35
C LEU A 46 12.32 -17.76 -8.54
N ALA A 47 12.53 -16.80 -7.64
CA ALA A 47 13.74 -16.72 -6.80
C ALA A 47 13.63 -17.46 -5.46
N GLY A 48 12.45 -17.98 -5.11
CA GLY A 48 12.18 -18.52 -3.77
C GLY A 48 12.25 -17.46 -2.65
N SER A 49 12.04 -16.19 -2.98
CA SER A 49 12.14 -15.06 -2.04
C SER A 49 10.81 -14.78 -1.36
N ILE A 50 10.77 -15.00 -0.05
CA ILE A 50 9.55 -14.85 0.76
C ILE A 50 9.30 -13.36 1.02
N ALA A 51 10.37 -12.57 1.22
CA ALA A 51 10.23 -11.13 1.38
C ALA A 51 9.62 -10.47 0.13
N LEU A 52 10.04 -10.91 -1.07
CA LEU A 52 9.55 -10.34 -2.33
C LEU A 52 8.10 -10.77 -2.62
N ILE A 53 7.72 -12.01 -2.30
CA ILE A 53 6.31 -12.45 -2.36
C ILE A 53 5.47 -11.63 -1.37
N GLY A 54 5.92 -11.50 -0.12
CA GLY A 54 5.22 -10.74 0.92
C GLY A 54 4.96 -9.29 0.51
N PHE A 55 5.99 -8.62 0.01
CA PHE A 55 5.90 -7.26 -0.55
C PHE A 55 4.93 -7.17 -1.74
N GLY A 56 4.97 -8.13 -2.65
CA GLY A 56 4.05 -8.14 -3.79
C GLY A 56 2.58 -8.32 -3.40
N VAL A 57 2.30 -9.19 -2.42
CA VAL A 57 0.95 -9.38 -1.90
C VAL A 57 0.47 -8.16 -1.11
N ASP A 58 1.35 -7.50 -0.37
CA ASP A 58 1.05 -6.22 0.30
C ASP A 58 0.59 -5.15 -0.72
N SER A 59 1.31 -5.00 -1.82
CA SER A 59 0.97 -4.07 -2.92
C SER A 59 -0.39 -4.40 -3.58
N LEU A 60 -0.77 -5.69 -3.67
CA LEU A 60 -2.12 -6.08 -4.08
C LEU A 60 -3.18 -5.61 -3.08
N ILE A 61 -2.93 -5.77 -1.78
CA ILE A 61 -3.86 -5.35 -0.73
C ILE A 61 -4.01 -3.83 -0.72
N GLU A 62 -2.91 -3.07 -0.88
CA GLU A 62 -2.96 -1.61 -1.06
C GLU A 62 -3.83 -1.24 -2.27
N SER A 63 -3.71 -1.97 -3.37
CA SER A 63 -4.54 -1.71 -4.54
C SER A 63 -6.03 -1.97 -4.27
N PHE A 64 -6.38 -3.00 -3.52
CA PHE A 64 -7.78 -3.22 -3.12
C PHE A 64 -8.28 -2.09 -2.22
N SER A 65 -7.47 -1.67 -1.25
CA SER A 65 -7.75 -0.53 -0.35
C SER A 65 -8.00 0.77 -1.13
N GLY A 66 -7.09 1.12 -2.06
CA GLY A 66 -7.22 2.29 -2.92
C GLY A 66 -8.43 2.23 -3.88
N ALA A 67 -8.78 1.04 -4.38
CA ALA A 67 -9.97 0.86 -5.22
C ALA A 67 -11.27 1.12 -4.44
N ILE A 68 -11.34 0.64 -3.18
CA ILE A 68 -12.44 0.92 -2.26
C ILE A 68 -12.54 2.45 -2.00
N LEU A 69 -11.41 3.12 -1.78
CA LEU A 69 -11.35 4.58 -1.64
C LEU A 69 -11.87 5.32 -2.88
N LEU A 70 -11.46 4.91 -4.09
CA LEU A 70 -11.93 5.51 -5.33
C LEU A 70 -13.44 5.36 -5.50
N TRP A 71 -13.97 4.18 -5.20
CA TRP A 71 -15.41 3.92 -5.24
C TRP A 71 -16.17 4.83 -4.25
N ARG A 72 -15.62 5.05 -3.05
CA ARG A 72 -16.15 5.99 -2.04
C ARG A 72 -16.15 7.44 -2.56
N LEU A 73 -15.05 7.90 -3.15
CA LEU A 73 -14.95 9.25 -3.73
C LEU A 73 -15.84 9.44 -4.98
N ALA A 74 -16.35 8.36 -5.56
CA ALA A 74 -17.28 8.38 -6.69
C ALA A 74 -18.76 8.35 -6.28
N SER A 75 -19.09 7.73 -5.15
CA SER A 75 -20.47 7.56 -4.68
C SER A 75 -20.95 8.73 -3.78
N PRO A 76 -22.11 9.36 -4.06
CA PRO A 76 -22.70 10.39 -3.21
C PRO A 76 -23.30 9.88 -1.89
N ALA A 77 -23.67 8.59 -1.84
CA ALA A 77 -24.32 7.98 -0.69
C ALA A 77 -23.27 7.38 0.27
N HIS A 78 -23.30 7.82 1.53
CA HIS A 78 -22.47 7.24 2.60
C HIS A 78 -23.14 5.97 3.11
N ASP A 79 -22.56 4.81 2.78
CA ASP A 79 -22.94 3.52 3.36
C ASP A 79 -21.80 3.03 4.25
N GLU A 80 -21.82 3.48 5.51
CA GLU A 80 -20.78 3.19 6.51
C GLU A 80 -20.63 1.69 6.76
N SER A 81 -21.72 0.92 6.63
CA SER A 81 -21.71 -0.53 6.86
C SER A 81 -20.83 -1.27 5.84
N ARG A 82 -20.92 -0.89 4.57
CA ARG A 82 -20.08 -1.45 3.50
C ARG A 82 -18.62 -1.04 3.63
N GLU A 83 -18.38 0.19 4.09
CA GLU A 83 -17.03 0.70 4.33
C GLU A 83 -16.35 -0.09 5.47
N GLN A 84 -17.05 -0.33 6.56
CA GLN A 84 -16.54 -1.12 7.68
C GLN A 84 -16.24 -2.57 7.28
N VAL A 85 -17.11 -3.20 6.50
CA VAL A 85 -16.86 -4.54 5.95
C VAL A 85 -15.61 -4.55 5.07
N ALA A 86 -15.47 -3.57 4.17
CA ALA A 86 -14.33 -3.48 3.27
C ALA A 86 -13.00 -3.27 4.03
N ARG A 87 -13.00 -2.38 5.03
CA ARG A 87 -11.84 -2.16 5.93
C ARG A 87 -11.48 -3.42 6.71
N ARG A 88 -12.47 -4.14 7.25
CA ARG A 88 -12.25 -5.43 7.94
C ARG A 88 -11.68 -6.49 7.00
N LEU A 89 -12.15 -6.57 5.75
CA LEU A 89 -11.57 -7.49 4.75
C LEU A 89 -10.11 -7.17 4.44
N VAL A 90 -9.75 -5.90 4.30
CA VAL A 90 -8.35 -5.46 4.16
C VAL A 90 -7.54 -5.87 5.40
N GLY A 91 -8.05 -5.58 6.61
CA GLY A 91 -7.39 -5.96 7.86
C GLY A 91 -7.16 -7.47 8.00
N VAL A 92 -8.16 -8.29 7.68
CA VAL A 92 -8.01 -9.76 7.65
C VAL A 92 -6.97 -10.19 6.63
N SER A 93 -6.97 -9.58 5.44
CA SER A 93 -6.01 -9.91 4.38
C SER A 93 -4.57 -9.64 4.83
N LEU A 94 -4.32 -8.51 5.51
CA LEU A 94 -3.02 -8.17 6.07
C LEU A 94 -2.61 -9.11 7.20
N PHE A 95 -3.54 -9.51 8.07
CA PHE A 95 -3.23 -10.50 9.11
C PHE A 95 -2.89 -11.87 8.53
N LEU A 96 -3.62 -12.33 7.51
CA LEU A 96 -3.33 -13.57 6.81
C LEU A 96 -1.96 -13.49 6.11
N LEU A 97 -1.66 -12.35 5.48
CA LEU A 97 -0.35 -12.10 4.88
C LEU A 97 0.77 -12.17 5.92
N ALA A 98 0.62 -11.47 7.05
CA ALA A 98 1.61 -11.46 8.13
C ALA A 98 1.84 -12.86 8.70
N ALA A 99 0.78 -13.65 8.91
CA ALA A 99 0.88 -15.03 9.38
C ALA A 99 1.59 -15.94 8.35
N TYR A 100 1.23 -15.81 7.07
CA TYR A 100 1.85 -16.55 5.98
C TYR A 100 3.35 -16.25 5.87
N VAL A 101 3.72 -14.97 5.80
CA VAL A 101 5.12 -14.51 5.70
C VAL A 101 5.92 -14.97 6.91
N CYS A 102 5.36 -14.86 8.12
CA CYS A 102 6.01 -15.33 9.34
C CYS A 102 6.28 -16.84 9.30
N PHE A 103 5.28 -17.63 8.92
CA PHE A 103 5.40 -19.09 8.83
C PHE A 103 6.44 -19.53 7.79
N GLU A 104 6.34 -19.02 6.56
CA GLU A 104 7.29 -19.38 5.50
C GLU A 104 8.71 -18.89 5.81
N ALA A 105 8.88 -17.70 6.39
CA ALA A 105 10.20 -17.20 6.74
C ALA A 105 10.87 -18.04 7.84
N ILE A 106 10.13 -18.45 8.88
CA ILE A 106 10.64 -19.36 9.90
C ILE A 106 11.00 -20.71 9.29
N LYS A 107 10.11 -21.26 8.45
CA LYS A 107 10.33 -22.54 7.77
C LYS A 107 11.58 -22.50 6.89
N SER A 108 11.77 -21.45 6.10
CA SER A 108 12.94 -21.24 5.25
C SER A 108 14.23 -21.13 6.07
N LEU A 109 14.20 -20.42 7.20
CA LEU A 109 15.36 -20.34 8.11
C LEU A 109 15.75 -21.68 8.70
N VAL A 110 14.77 -22.52 9.06
CA VAL A 110 15.01 -23.85 9.63
C VAL A 110 15.44 -24.85 8.57
N ALA A 111 14.86 -24.78 7.36
CA ALA A 111 15.19 -25.66 6.24
C ALA A 111 16.55 -25.32 5.60
N GLY A 112 17.03 -24.09 5.77
CA GLY A 112 18.25 -23.62 5.12
C GLY A 112 18.07 -23.39 3.62
N ASP A 113 16.84 -23.05 3.20
CA ASP A 113 16.56 -22.72 1.80
C ASP A 113 17.41 -21.50 1.41
N GLN A 114 17.92 -21.50 0.18
CA GLN A 114 18.80 -20.45 -0.33
C GLN A 114 18.09 -19.69 -1.45
N PRO A 115 17.41 -18.57 -1.15
CA PRO A 115 16.77 -17.76 -2.17
C PRO A 115 17.79 -17.25 -3.17
N GLU A 116 17.49 -17.38 -4.46
CA GLU A 116 18.35 -16.84 -5.52
C GLU A 116 18.28 -15.31 -5.54
N ALA A 117 19.36 -14.67 -5.97
CA ALA A 117 19.39 -13.22 -6.10
C ALA A 117 18.50 -12.77 -7.26
N SER A 118 17.46 -11.98 -6.96
CA SER A 118 16.56 -11.43 -7.98
C SER A 118 16.92 -9.99 -8.36
N ILE A 119 17.62 -9.82 -9.49
CA ILE A 119 17.94 -8.48 -10.03
C ILE A 119 16.65 -7.68 -10.29
N VAL A 120 15.61 -8.37 -10.80
CA VAL A 120 14.29 -7.77 -11.04
C VAL A 120 13.68 -7.28 -9.72
N GLY A 121 13.74 -8.08 -8.64
CA GLY A 121 13.28 -7.68 -7.32
C GLY A 121 14.05 -6.49 -6.73
N ILE A 122 15.38 -6.47 -6.90
CA ILE A 122 16.23 -5.35 -6.44
C ILE A 122 15.85 -4.05 -7.17
N LEU A 123 15.74 -4.10 -8.50
CA LEU A 123 15.35 -2.93 -9.30
C LEU A 123 13.93 -2.47 -8.93
N LEU A 124 12.99 -3.40 -8.76
CA LEU A 124 11.63 -3.08 -8.35
C LEU A 124 11.63 -2.37 -7.00
N ALA A 125 12.24 -2.98 -5.96
CA ALA A 125 12.29 -2.42 -4.62
C ALA A 125 12.98 -1.04 -4.58
N ALA A 126 14.05 -0.85 -5.37
CA ALA A 126 14.73 0.43 -5.49
C ALA A 126 13.84 1.51 -6.13
N VAL A 127 13.07 1.15 -7.16
CA VAL A 127 12.14 2.08 -7.80
C VAL A 127 10.97 2.39 -6.87
N SER A 128 10.38 1.40 -6.22
CA SER A 128 9.29 1.57 -5.24
C SER A 128 9.71 2.46 -4.07
N LEU A 129 10.95 2.30 -3.58
CA LEU A 129 11.52 3.15 -2.53
C LEU A 129 11.57 4.65 -2.91
N ILE A 130 11.60 4.97 -4.20
CA ILE A 130 11.58 6.36 -4.70
C ILE A 130 10.16 6.79 -5.06
N VAL A 131 9.41 5.94 -5.77
CA VAL A 131 8.08 6.26 -6.29
C VAL A 131 7.05 6.38 -5.16
N MET A 132 7.04 5.46 -4.20
CA MET A 132 6.03 5.45 -3.14
C MET A 132 6.07 6.71 -2.27
N PRO A 133 7.23 7.19 -1.77
CA PRO A 133 7.26 8.44 -1.01
C PRO A 133 6.85 9.68 -1.82
N LEU A 134 7.03 9.67 -3.14
CA LEU A 134 6.58 10.76 -4.00
C LEU A 134 5.05 10.73 -4.14
N LEU A 135 4.48 9.53 -4.32
CA LEU A 135 3.04 9.31 -4.37
C LEU A 135 2.38 9.67 -3.04
N ALA A 136 2.89 9.18 -1.92
CA ALA A 136 2.37 9.49 -0.59
C ALA A 136 2.35 11.00 -0.32
N ARG A 137 3.42 11.73 -0.67
CA ARG A 137 3.46 13.20 -0.57
C ARG A 137 2.41 13.88 -1.46
N ALA A 138 2.22 13.39 -2.68
CA ALA A 138 1.21 13.92 -3.59
C ALA A 138 -0.21 13.67 -3.03
N LYS A 139 -0.47 12.46 -2.51
CA LYS A 139 -1.75 12.08 -1.88
C LYS A 139 -2.04 12.96 -0.67
N ARG A 140 -1.07 13.14 0.24
CA ARG A 140 -1.18 14.03 1.41
C ARG A 140 -1.53 15.48 1.04
N ARG A 141 -0.91 16.03 -0.02
CA ARG A 141 -1.22 17.40 -0.49
C ARG A 141 -2.65 17.51 -1.01
N VAL A 142 -3.12 16.51 -1.76
CA VAL A 142 -4.50 16.50 -2.26
C VAL A 142 -5.47 16.30 -1.09
N ALA A 143 -5.16 15.40 -0.16
CA ALA A 143 -5.97 15.11 1.02
C ALA A 143 -6.21 16.36 1.88
N ALA A 144 -5.17 17.17 2.09
CA ALA A 144 -5.28 18.45 2.80
C ALA A 144 -6.18 19.45 2.06
N ALA A 145 -6.13 19.47 0.71
CA ALA A 145 -6.93 20.39 -0.11
C ALA A 145 -8.43 20.02 -0.18
N ILE A 146 -8.79 18.74 0.03
CA ILE A 146 -10.18 18.26 -0.03
C ILE A 146 -10.73 17.78 1.33
N THR A 147 -9.92 17.87 2.39
CA THR A 147 -10.24 17.42 3.76
C THR A 147 -10.76 15.97 3.78
N SER A 148 -10.05 15.07 3.11
CA SER A 148 -10.43 13.65 3.02
C SER A 148 -9.58 12.79 3.93
N GLN A 149 -10.15 12.31 5.04
CA GLN A 149 -9.49 11.36 5.95
C GLN A 149 -9.10 10.05 5.25
N ALA A 150 -9.94 9.56 4.34
CA ALA A 150 -9.66 8.31 3.65
C ALA A 150 -8.46 8.42 2.68
N LEU A 151 -8.23 9.59 2.08
CA LEU A 151 -7.02 9.85 1.28
C LEU A 151 -5.77 10.05 2.16
N VAL A 152 -5.95 10.50 3.42
CA VAL A 152 -4.87 10.52 4.40
C VAL A 152 -4.48 9.09 4.79
N ALA A 153 -5.45 8.22 5.07
CA ALA A 153 -5.21 6.82 5.42
C ALA A 153 -4.47 6.09 4.30
N ASP A 154 -4.96 6.19 3.07
CA ASP A 154 -4.31 5.61 1.89
C ASP A 154 -2.91 6.19 1.63
N SER A 155 -2.67 7.48 1.89
CA SER A 155 -1.30 8.03 1.83
C SER A 155 -0.35 7.46 2.89
N ARG A 156 -0.85 7.03 4.06
CA ARG A 156 -0.05 6.36 5.09
C ARG A 156 0.31 4.95 4.67
N GLN A 157 -0.63 4.24 4.04
CA GLN A 157 -0.41 2.91 3.47
C GLN A 157 0.71 2.97 2.41
N THR A 158 0.64 3.92 1.48
CA THR A 158 1.73 4.14 0.50
C THR A 158 3.08 4.46 1.15
N ASP A 159 3.12 5.18 2.29
CA ASP A 159 4.36 5.40 3.03
C ASP A 159 4.88 4.10 3.70
N ILE A 160 3.99 3.23 4.19
CA ILE A 160 4.35 1.90 4.72
C ILE A 160 4.99 1.05 3.63
N CYS A 161 4.44 1.01 2.42
CA CYS A 161 5.03 0.29 1.30
C CYS A 161 6.45 0.79 0.97
N ALA A 162 6.77 2.07 1.20
CA ALA A 162 8.14 2.56 1.07
C ALA A 162 9.09 1.97 2.13
N TYR A 163 8.64 1.85 3.38
CA TYR A 163 9.42 1.17 4.42
C TYR A 163 9.62 -0.32 4.12
N LEU A 164 8.57 -1.00 3.65
CA LEU A 164 8.67 -2.40 3.22
C LEU A 164 9.63 -2.55 2.02
N SER A 165 9.59 -1.62 1.06
CA SER A 165 10.54 -1.56 -0.06
C SER A 165 11.99 -1.42 0.42
N ALA A 166 12.23 -0.59 1.44
CA ALA A 166 13.57 -0.42 2.01
C ALA A 166 14.06 -1.71 2.69
N ILE A 167 13.20 -2.37 3.48
CA ILE A 167 13.50 -3.64 4.13
C ILE A 167 13.79 -4.73 3.09
N LEU A 168 12.93 -4.83 2.07
CA LEU A 168 13.08 -5.76 0.95
C LEU A 168 14.40 -5.54 0.22
N LEU A 169 14.68 -4.30 -0.17
CA LEU A 169 15.90 -3.94 -0.88
C LEU A 169 17.14 -4.30 -0.05
N GLY A 170 17.11 -4.04 1.25
CA GLY A 170 18.16 -4.45 2.18
C GLY A 170 18.39 -5.96 2.16
N GLY A 171 17.31 -6.75 2.32
CA GLY A 171 17.39 -8.21 2.28
C GLY A 171 17.95 -8.76 0.97
N LEU A 172 17.43 -8.27 -0.17
CA LEU A 172 17.85 -8.72 -1.50
C LEU A 172 19.29 -8.32 -1.84
N VAL A 173 19.70 -7.09 -1.51
CA VAL A 173 21.06 -6.60 -1.76
C VAL A 173 22.07 -7.34 -0.89
N LEU A 174 21.75 -7.59 0.38
CA LEU A 174 22.61 -8.36 1.27
C LEU A 174 22.78 -9.80 0.76
N ASN A 175 21.68 -10.44 0.33
CA ASN A 175 21.74 -11.76 -0.28
C ASN A 175 22.60 -11.75 -1.56
N ALA A 176 22.38 -10.77 -2.45
CA ALA A 176 23.09 -10.70 -3.74
C ALA A 176 24.59 -10.40 -3.62
N LEU A 177 25.00 -9.55 -2.67
CA LEU A 177 26.41 -9.15 -2.52
C LEU A 177 27.22 -10.10 -1.63
N PHE A 178 26.61 -10.65 -0.58
CA PHE A 178 27.31 -11.44 0.43
C PHE A 178 26.95 -12.93 0.41
N GLY A 179 25.98 -13.34 -0.41
CA GLY A 179 25.47 -14.72 -0.42
C GLY A 179 24.76 -15.11 0.87
N TRP A 180 24.25 -14.13 1.63
CA TRP A 180 23.56 -14.36 2.89
C TRP A 180 22.14 -14.85 2.64
N TRP A 181 22.00 -16.17 2.49
CA TRP A 181 20.72 -16.85 2.27
C TRP A 181 19.65 -16.48 3.31
N TRP A 182 20.03 -16.22 4.56
CA TRP A 182 19.12 -15.85 5.65
C TRP A 182 18.64 -14.39 5.59
N ALA A 183 19.26 -13.53 4.76
CA ALA A 183 18.91 -12.12 4.70
C ALA A 183 17.48 -11.88 4.20
N ASP A 184 17.01 -12.71 3.26
CA ASP A 184 15.66 -12.62 2.72
C ASP A 184 14.57 -13.05 3.74
N PRO A 185 14.65 -14.24 4.37
CA PRO A 185 13.72 -14.61 5.45
C PRO A 185 13.74 -13.64 6.63
N VAL A 186 14.91 -13.09 7.01
CA VAL A 186 14.98 -12.10 8.08
C VAL A 186 14.31 -10.78 7.67
N ALA A 187 14.53 -10.32 6.43
CA ALA A 187 13.82 -9.15 5.91
C ALA A 187 12.29 -9.38 5.93
N ALA A 188 11.83 -10.56 5.52
CA ALA A 188 10.44 -10.95 5.58
C ALA A 188 9.89 -10.89 7.02
N LEU A 189 10.62 -11.43 8.00
CA LEU A 189 10.23 -11.36 9.42
C LEU A 189 10.18 -9.93 9.97
N ILE A 190 11.07 -9.04 9.52
CA ILE A 190 11.05 -7.63 9.91
C ILE A 190 9.80 -6.91 9.35
N MET A 191 9.29 -7.33 8.19
CA MET A 191 8.04 -6.78 7.62
C MET A 191 6.80 -7.19 8.40
N VAL A 192 6.77 -8.41 8.98
CA VAL A 192 5.61 -8.96 9.71
C VAL A 192 5.00 -8.01 10.74
N PRO A 193 5.73 -7.41 11.70
CA PRO A 193 5.14 -6.50 12.67
C PRO A 193 4.55 -5.24 12.05
N ILE A 194 5.11 -4.77 10.93
CA ILE A 194 4.61 -3.60 10.20
C ILE A 194 3.27 -3.95 9.52
N ILE A 195 3.23 -5.06 8.78
CA ILE A 195 2.03 -5.56 8.10
C ILE A 195 0.91 -5.88 9.12
N ALA A 196 1.26 -6.53 10.23
CA ALA A 196 0.29 -6.86 11.27
C ALA A 196 -0.30 -5.60 11.95
N ARG A 197 0.54 -4.57 12.17
CA ARG A 197 0.06 -3.28 12.68
C ARG A 197 -0.90 -2.61 11.70
N GLU A 198 -0.58 -2.63 10.41
CA GLU A 198 -1.48 -2.09 9.39
C GLU A 198 -2.81 -2.86 9.33
N GLY A 199 -2.76 -4.19 9.44
CA GLY A 199 -3.96 -5.02 9.55
C GLY A 199 -4.84 -4.66 10.74
N PHE A 200 -4.22 -4.34 11.87
CA PHE A 200 -4.91 -3.88 13.07
C PHE A 200 -5.54 -2.51 12.89
N GLU A 201 -4.81 -1.54 12.32
CA GLU A 201 -5.33 -0.20 12.02
C GLU A 201 -6.50 -0.27 11.02
N ALA A 202 -6.42 -1.13 10.00
CA ALA A 202 -7.51 -1.38 9.06
C ALA A 202 -8.72 -2.08 9.71
N TRP A 203 -8.49 -3.03 10.62
CA TRP A 203 -9.56 -3.77 11.30
C TRP A 203 -10.33 -2.92 12.31
N GLN A 204 -9.62 -2.11 13.12
CA GLN A 204 -10.27 -1.26 14.13
C GLN A 204 -11.18 -0.22 13.48
N GLY A 205 -10.82 0.32 12.31
CA GLY A 205 -11.52 1.47 11.74
C GLY A 205 -11.56 2.65 12.73
N GLU A 206 -12.24 3.74 12.40
CA GLU A 206 -12.53 4.80 13.38
C GLU A 206 -13.68 4.38 14.31
N GLU A 207 -13.59 3.18 14.90
CA GLU A 207 -14.42 2.85 16.07
C GLU A 207 -13.82 3.62 17.28
N CYS A 208 -14.39 4.80 17.55
CA CYS A 208 -14.25 5.66 18.75
C CYS A 208 -13.29 6.87 18.67
N GLU A 209 -13.82 8.02 18.24
CA GLU A 209 -13.51 9.31 18.89
C GLU A 209 -14.79 10.14 19.22
N GLU A 210 -15.95 9.48 19.28
CA GLU A 210 -17.17 10.02 19.91
C GLU A 210 -17.78 8.96 20.83
N CYS A 211 -17.18 8.77 22.00
CA CYS A 211 -17.85 8.23 23.18
C CYS A 211 -17.04 8.62 24.43
N HIS A 212 -17.48 9.74 25.02
CA HIS A 212 -17.10 10.41 26.28
C HIS A 212 -16.16 11.61 26.22
#